data_AF-A0A7W3J3I3-F1
#
_entry.id   AF-A0A7W3J3I3-F1
#
_cell.length_a   1.000
_cell.length_b   1.000
_cell.length_c   1.000
_cell.angle_alpha   90.00
_cell.angle_beta   90.00
_cell.angle_gamma   90.00
#
_symmetry.space_group_name_H-M   'P 1'
#
loop_
_entity.id
_entity.type
_entity.pdbx_description
1 polymer ?
#
loop_
_entity_poly.entity_id
_entity_poly.type
_entity_poly.pdbx_seq_one_letter_code
_entity_poly.pdbx_strand_id
1 'polypeptide(L)'
;MNLHDWIDELCDALDLEAEIDEGLVLDLARTVAHQVERPAAPVTTFLLGYAAGVRGADPDGVERLAARAQALAEGWDRPADAPDPDDIDDPVPDDSVVDHTADLADVDDEDENDDEDLLDSDEEE
;
A
#
# COMPACT_ATOMS: atom_id res chain seq x y z
N MET A 1 19.61 10.75 -10.71
CA MET A 1 19.64 9.32 -10.40
C MET A 1 18.22 8.88 -10.09
N ASN A 2 17.49 8.54 -11.14
CA ASN A 2 16.20 7.86 -11.06
C ASN A 2 16.41 6.33 -11.16
N LEU A 3 15.33 5.55 -11.17
CA LEU A 3 15.40 4.10 -11.29
C LEU A 3 16.00 3.65 -12.62
N HIS A 4 15.66 4.31 -13.73
CA HIS A 4 16.23 4.02 -15.05
C HIS A 4 17.76 4.18 -15.06
N ASP A 5 18.28 5.30 -14.54
CA ASP A 5 19.74 5.56 -14.44
C ASP A 5 20.44 4.44 -13.65
N TRP A 6 19.79 3.93 -12.60
CA TRP A 6 20.32 2.84 -11.78
C TRP A 6 20.30 1.49 -12.52
N ILE A 7 19.23 1.21 -13.27
CA ILE A 7 19.12 -0.01 -14.07
C ILE A 7 20.20 -0.04 -15.14
N ASP A 8 20.42 1.07 -15.83
CA ASP A 8 21.46 1.20 -16.86
C ASP A 8 22.86 0.95 -16.28
N GLU A 9 23.21 1.62 -15.17
CA GLU A 9 24.50 1.42 -14.49
C GLU A 9 24.67 -0.03 -13.97
N LEU A 10 23.58 -0.66 -13.50
CA LEU A 10 23.61 -2.03 -13.04
C LEU A 10 23.80 -3.02 -14.20
N CYS A 11 23.17 -2.78 -15.34
CA CYS A 11 23.38 -3.55 -16.56
C CYS A 11 24.84 -3.47 -17.02
N ASP A 12 25.42 -2.27 -17.04
CA ASP A 12 26.82 -2.05 -17.37
C ASP A 12 27.76 -2.78 -16.39
N ALA A 13 27.50 -2.67 -15.08
CA ALA A 13 28.31 -3.31 -14.05
C ALA A 13 28.25 -4.85 -14.06
N LEU A 14 27.21 -5.43 -14.66
CA LEU A 14 27.00 -6.87 -14.74
C LEU A 14 27.24 -7.45 -16.15
N ASP A 15 27.70 -6.62 -17.11
CA ASP A 15 27.89 -6.98 -18.52
C ASP A 15 26.61 -7.57 -19.15
N LEU A 16 25.45 -6.91 -18.92
CA LEU A 16 24.14 -7.35 -19.41
C LEU A 16 23.63 -6.45 -20.53
N GLU A 17 23.27 -7.06 -21.66
CA GLU A 17 22.46 -6.44 -22.71
C GLU A 17 20.99 -6.84 -22.50
N ALA A 18 20.30 -6.14 -21.60
CA ALA A 18 18.90 -6.44 -21.24
C ALA A 18 18.01 -5.18 -21.32
N GLU A 19 16.84 -5.34 -21.92
CA GLU A 19 15.76 -4.35 -21.89
C GLU A 19 14.69 -4.86 -20.92
N ILE A 20 14.45 -4.10 -19.84
CA ILE A 20 13.54 -4.50 -18.76
C ILE A 20 12.34 -3.54 -18.72
N ASP A 21 11.13 -4.11 -18.77
CA ASP A 21 9.92 -3.38 -18.38
C ASP A 21 9.83 -3.34 -16.84
N GLU A 22 10.27 -2.23 -16.26
CA GLU A 22 10.23 -2.03 -14.81
C GLU A 22 8.80 -2.01 -14.26
N GLY A 23 7.82 -1.52 -15.03
CA GLY A 23 6.42 -1.46 -14.61
C GLY A 23 5.86 -2.87 -14.42
N LEU A 24 6.08 -3.74 -15.41
CA LEU A 24 5.69 -5.16 -15.33
C LEU A 24 6.30 -5.85 -14.10
N VAL A 25 7.60 -5.65 -13.85
CA VAL A 25 8.30 -6.27 -12.72
C VAL A 25 7.76 -5.76 -11.38
N LEU A 26 7.54 -4.45 -11.25
CA LEU A 26 7.05 -3.83 -10.03
C LEU A 26 5.57 -4.19 -9.75
N ASP A 27 4.74 -4.30 -10.78
CA ASP A 27 3.34 -4.69 -10.63
C ASP A 27 3.19 -6.17 -10.27
N LEU A 28 4.04 -7.04 -10.82
CA LEU A 28 4.10 -8.43 -10.39
C LEU A 28 4.56 -8.54 -8.93
N ALA A 29 5.63 -7.84 -8.56
CA ALA A 29 6.12 -7.81 -7.18
C ALA A 29 5.02 -7.34 -6.21
N ARG A 30 4.32 -6.26 -6.56
CA ARG A 30 3.18 -5.73 -5.80
C ARG A 30 2.09 -6.78 -5.63
N THR A 31 1.67 -7.43 -6.72
CA THR A 31 0.60 -8.43 -6.67
C THR A 31 0.98 -9.59 -5.76
N VAL A 32 2.18 -10.12 -5.93
CA VAL A 32 2.66 -11.27 -5.15
C VAL A 32 2.83 -10.93 -3.67
N ALA A 33 3.31 -9.73 -3.34
CA ALA A 33 3.43 -9.28 -1.95
C ALA A 33 2.09 -9.31 -1.20
N HIS A 34 1.01 -8.90 -1.89
CA HIS A 34 -0.32 -8.85 -1.32
C HIS A 34 -1.00 -10.22 -1.28
N GLN A 35 -0.92 -10.98 -2.38
CA GLN A 35 -1.66 -12.25 -2.50
C GLN A 35 -0.98 -13.42 -1.77
N VAL A 36 0.36 -13.46 -1.75
CA VAL A 36 1.12 -14.59 -1.20
C VAL A 36 1.69 -14.25 0.18
N GLU A 37 2.69 -13.37 0.22
CA GLU A 37 3.30 -12.77 1.41
C GLU A 37 4.36 -11.74 1.00
N ARG A 38 4.68 -10.78 1.87
CA ARG A 38 5.66 -9.73 1.57
C ARG A 38 7.02 -10.28 1.06
N PRO A 39 7.61 -11.33 1.66
CA PRO A 39 8.85 -11.93 1.15
C PRO A 39 8.75 -12.55 -0.25
N ALA A 40 7.54 -12.88 -0.73
CA ALA A 40 7.37 -13.54 -2.02
C ALA A 40 7.67 -12.62 -3.21
N ALA A 41 7.60 -11.30 -3.04
CA ALA A 41 7.92 -10.32 -4.09
C ALA A 41 9.36 -10.47 -4.64
N PRO A 42 10.44 -10.30 -3.84
CA PRO A 42 11.80 -10.44 -4.35
C PRO A 42 12.13 -11.86 -4.84
N VAL A 43 11.54 -12.89 -4.22
CA VAL A 43 11.72 -14.29 -4.66
C VAL A 43 11.11 -14.49 -6.05
N THR A 44 9.93 -13.93 -6.29
CA THR A 44 9.21 -14.13 -7.56
C THR A 44 9.85 -13.35 -8.70
N THR A 45 10.29 -12.11 -8.49
CA THR A 45 10.98 -11.34 -9.53
C THR A 45 12.33 -11.93 -9.90
N PHE A 46 13.08 -12.47 -8.93
CA PHE A 46 14.30 -13.24 -9.19
C PHE A 46 14.03 -14.48 -10.05
N LEU A 47 13.00 -15.28 -9.70
CA LEU A 47 12.64 -16.47 -10.46
C LEU A 47 12.10 -16.15 -11.85
N LEU A 48 11.37 -15.04 -12.02
CA LEU A 48 10.93 -14.55 -13.32
C LEU A 48 12.15 -14.26 -14.22
N GLY A 49 13.11 -13.47 -13.74
CA GLY A 49 14.34 -13.16 -14.46
C GLY A 49 15.17 -14.41 -14.77
N TYR A 50 15.31 -15.32 -13.80
CA TYR A 50 16.00 -16.60 -14.00
C TYR A 50 15.32 -17.45 -15.07
N ALA A 51 13.98 -17.57 -15.04
CA ALA A 51 13.23 -18.33 -16.02
C ALA A 51 13.31 -17.70 -17.42
N ALA A 52 13.29 -16.37 -17.51
CA ALA A 52 13.47 -15.64 -18.77
C ALA A 52 14.84 -15.93 -19.38
N GLY A 53 15.91 -15.83 -18.57
CA GLY A 53 17.29 -16.11 -19.00
C GLY A 53 17.50 -17.56 -19.45
N VAL A 54 17.03 -18.54 -18.67
CA VAL A 54 17.14 -19.97 -19.03
C VAL A 54 16.39 -20.31 -20.32
N ARG A 55 15.31 -19.58 -20.63
CA ARG A 55 14.47 -19.82 -21.81
C ARG A 55 14.85 -18.95 -23.02
N GLY A 56 15.76 -17.99 -22.86
CA GLY A 56 16.02 -16.98 -23.89
C GLY A 56 14.76 -16.24 -24.30
N ALA A 57 13.93 -15.85 -23.32
CA ALA A 57 12.65 -15.20 -23.58
C ALA A 57 12.84 -13.81 -24.20
N ASP A 58 12.05 -13.50 -25.22
CA ASP A 58 11.84 -12.15 -25.73
C ASP A 58 10.90 -11.36 -24.79
N PRO A 59 10.68 -10.04 -24.99
CA PRO A 59 9.78 -9.24 -24.17
C PRO A 59 8.38 -9.88 -24.00
N ASP A 60 7.75 -10.31 -25.10
CA ASP A 60 6.46 -11.02 -25.06
C ASP A 60 6.55 -12.31 -24.23
N GLY A 61 7.68 -12.99 -24.24
CA GLY A 61 7.97 -14.18 -23.44
C GLY A 61 8.07 -13.89 -21.96
N VAL A 62 8.68 -12.76 -21.58
CA VAL A 62 8.71 -12.28 -20.20
C VAL A 62 7.30 -11.93 -19.73
N GLU A 63 6.50 -11.24 -20.55
CA GLU A 63 5.09 -10.95 -20.25
C GLU A 63 4.28 -12.23 -20.00
N ARG A 64 4.44 -13.25 -20.84
CA ARG A 64 3.77 -14.55 -20.65
C ARG A 64 4.20 -15.25 -19.36
N LEU A 65 5.47 -15.16 -18.99
CA LEU A 65 5.98 -15.71 -17.73
C LEU A 65 5.42 -14.95 -16.53
N ALA A 66 5.40 -13.62 -16.60
CA ALA A 66 4.84 -12.75 -15.57
C ALA A 66 3.34 -13.00 -15.38
N ALA A 67 2.57 -13.07 -16.46
CA ALA A 67 1.14 -13.39 -16.42
C ALA A 67 0.86 -14.74 -15.75
N ARG A 68 1.71 -15.75 -15.99
CA ARG A 68 1.60 -17.06 -15.33
C ARG A 68 1.90 -16.98 -13.83
N ALA A 69 2.92 -16.21 -13.45
CA ALA A 69 3.26 -16.00 -12.03
C ALA A 69 2.15 -15.22 -11.31
N GLN A 70 1.59 -14.20 -11.97
CA GLN A 70 0.47 -13.42 -11.46
C GLN A 70 -0.76 -14.29 -11.24
N ALA A 71 -1.17 -15.09 -12.24
CA ALA A 71 -2.33 -15.98 -12.10
C ALA A 71 -2.14 -17.02 -10.99
N LEU A 72 -0.90 -17.48 -10.75
CA LEU A 72 -0.59 -18.35 -9.62
C LEU A 72 -0.75 -17.64 -8.28
N ALA A 73 -0.30 -16.39 -8.18
CA ALA A 73 -0.44 -15.58 -6.98
C ALA A 73 -1.91 -15.25 -6.68
N GLU A 74 -2.69 -14.85 -7.68
CA GLU A 74 -4.12 -14.54 -7.54
C GLU A 74 -4.97 -15.75 -7.13
N GLY A 75 -4.54 -16.97 -7.50
CA GLY A 75 -5.17 -18.23 -7.09
C GLY A 75 -4.63 -18.79 -5.77
N TRP A 76 -3.77 -18.06 -5.05
CA TRP A 76 -3.15 -18.53 -3.83
C TRP A 76 -4.13 -18.44 -2.64
N ASP A 77 -4.71 -19.58 -2.24
CA ASP A 77 -5.52 -19.68 -1.03
C ASP A 77 -4.64 -19.55 0.22
N ARG A 78 -4.46 -18.32 0.69
CA ARG A 78 -3.78 -18.04 1.96
C ARG A 78 -4.62 -18.56 3.13
N PRO A 79 -4.07 -19.36 4.05
CA PRO A 79 -4.76 -19.73 5.27
C PRO A 79 -5.16 -18.49 6.07
N ALA A 80 -6.40 -18.42 6.56
CA ALA A 80 -6.90 -17.27 7.32
C ALA A 80 -6.12 -16.98 8.62
N ASP A 81 -5.41 -17.99 9.16
CA ASP A 81 -4.56 -17.91 10.35
C ASP A 81 -3.08 -17.67 10.03
N ALA A 82 -2.72 -17.35 8.79
CA ALA A 82 -1.35 -16.96 8.48
C ALA A 82 -1.02 -15.66 9.24
N PRO A 83 0.07 -15.62 10.04
CA PRO A 83 0.48 -14.40 10.73
C PRO A 83 0.60 -13.27 9.72
N ASP A 84 -0.06 -12.14 9.99
CA ASP A 84 0.13 -10.96 9.15
C ASP A 84 1.58 -10.48 9.37
N PRO A 85 2.43 -10.44 8.34
CA PRO A 85 3.81 -9.94 8.49
C PRO A 85 3.86 -8.47 8.90
N ASP A 86 2.73 -7.76 8.89
CA ASP A 86 2.56 -6.37 9.33
C ASP A 86 1.92 -6.23 10.69
N ASP A 87 1.55 -7.34 11.33
CA ASP A 87 1.18 -7.35 12.74
C ASP A 87 2.47 -7.16 13.55
N ILE A 88 2.95 -5.92 13.59
CA ILE A 88 3.93 -5.52 14.58
C ILE A 88 3.17 -5.51 15.90
N ASP A 89 3.37 -6.55 16.70
CA ASP A 89 2.98 -6.64 18.10
C ASP A 89 3.85 -5.68 18.94
N ASP A 90 3.96 -4.42 18.50
CA ASP A 90 4.57 -3.35 19.26
C ASP A 90 3.59 -3.04 20.38
N PRO A 91 3.98 -3.17 21.65
CA PRO A 91 3.12 -2.79 22.75
C PRO A 91 2.78 -1.32 22.58
N VAL A 92 1.51 -1.05 22.23
CA VAL A 92 0.99 0.32 22.14
C VAL A 92 1.28 0.99 23.48
N PRO A 93 2.10 2.07 23.51
CA PRO A 93 2.36 2.77 24.75
C PRO A 93 1.04 3.24 25.33
N ASP A 94 0.85 3.03 26.63
CA ASP A 94 -0.32 3.54 27.35
C ASP A 94 -0.36 5.07 27.21
N ASP A 95 -1.28 5.56 26.38
CA ASP A 95 -1.49 6.97 26.09
C ASP A 95 -2.36 7.66 27.15
N SER A 96 -2.82 6.94 28.18
CA SER A 96 -3.64 7.51 29.26
C SER A 96 -2.92 8.57 30.10
N VAL A 97 -1.58 8.66 29.99
CA VAL A 97 -0.77 9.69 30.65
C VAL A 97 -0.65 10.99 29.83
N VAL A 98 -1.13 10.99 28.58
CA VAL A 98 -1.15 12.18 27.72
C VAL A 98 -2.33 13.05 28.14
N ASP A 99 -2.03 14.30 28.49
CA ASP A 99 -3.03 15.27 28.90
C ASP A 99 -3.74 15.87 27.69
N HIS A 100 -4.97 15.41 27.43
CA HIS A 100 -5.85 15.91 26.37
C HIS A 100 -6.73 17.09 26.82
N THR A 101 -6.56 17.63 28.03
CA THR A 101 -7.43 18.74 28.50
C THR A 101 -7.28 20.02 27.68
N ALA A 102 -6.21 20.18 26.90
CA ALA A 102 -6.01 21.31 26.00
C ALA A 102 -6.86 21.23 24.71
N ASP A 103 -7.28 20.04 24.27
CA ASP A 103 -8.10 19.86 23.05
C ASP A 103 -9.58 20.20 23.27
N LEU A 104 -10.01 20.39 24.53
CA LEU A 104 -11.39 20.73 24.89
C LEU A 104 -11.65 22.25 24.91
N ALA A 105 -10.64 23.08 24.64
CA ALA A 105 -10.74 24.54 24.78
C ALA A 105 -11.42 25.26 23.60
N ASP A 106 -11.74 24.56 22.49
CA ASP A 106 -12.35 25.16 21.29
C ASP A 106 -13.85 24.84 21.13
N VAL A 107 -14.52 24.29 22.14
CA VAL A 107 -15.99 24.26 22.17
C VAL A 107 -16.47 25.54 22.85
N ASP A 108 -16.38 26.66 22.14
CA ASP A 108 -17.07 27.89 22.52
C ASP A 108 -18.59 27.60 22.44
N ASP A 109 -19.16 27.49 23.63
CA ASP A 109 -20.59 27.47 23.95
C ASP A 109 -21.17 28.86 23.60
N GLU A 110 -21.38 29.15 22.32
CA GLU A 110 -22.16 30.32 21.87
C GLU A 110 -23.67 30.03 21.97
N ASP A 111 -24.17 29.75 23.18
CA ASP A 111 -25.60 29.87 23.51
C ASP A 111 -25.83 31.22 24.21
N GLU A 112 -25.69 32.32 23.46
CA GLU A 112 -26.13 33.64 23.91
C GLU A 112 -27.65 33.80 23.71
N ASN A 113 -28.33 33.87 24.84
CA ASN A 113 -29.71 34.31 25.09
C ASN A 113 -30.34 35.22 24.02
N ASP A 114 -31.34 34.71 23.29
CA ASP A 114 -32.36 35.52 22.60
C ASP A 114 -33.67 35.45 23.39
N ASP A 115 -33.75 36.23 24.47
CA ASP A 115 -35.02 36.59 25.14
C ASP A 115 -35.07 38.12 25.25
N GLU A 116 -35.53 38.79 24.18
CA GLU A 116 -36.10 40.14 24.27
C GLU A 116 -37.47 40.19 23.59
N ASP A 117 -38.50 40.18 24.44
CA ASP A 117 -39.73 40.96 24.36
C ASP A 117 -40.45 41.11 23.01
N LEU A 118 -41.49 40.29 22.82
CA LEU A 118 -42.72 40.74 22.14
C LEU A 118 -43.91 40.62 23.10
N LEU A 119 -44.19 41.74 23.74
CA LEU A 119 -45.38 41.99 24.52
C LEU A 119 -46.66 41.81 23.70
N ASP A 120 -47.64 41.20 24.39
CA ASP A 120 -49.05 41.05 24.08
C ASP A 120 -49.72 42.24 23.36
N SER A 121 -50.59 41.93 22.41
CA SER A 121 -51.75 42.75 22.06
C SER A 121 -52.86 41.85 21.50
N ASP A 122 -53.74 41.49 22.43
CA ASP A 122 -55.20 41.33 22.32
C ASP A 122 -55.82 40.30 21.34
N GLU A 123 -56.51 39.35 21.97
CA GLU A 123 -57.83 38.79 21.63
C GLU A 123 -58.66 39.58 20.59
N GLU A 124 -59.27 38.88 19.63
CA GLU A 124 -60.71 38.54 19.69
C GLU A 124 -61.13 37.63 18.51
N GLU A 125 -61.95 36.63 18.89
CA GLU A 125 -62.89 35.74 18.17
C GLU A 125 -63.03 35.77 16.63
#